data_AF-A0A2G6UGJ5-F1
#
_entry.id   AF-A0A2G6UGJ5-F1
#
_cell.length_a   1.000
_cell.length_b   1.000
_cell.length_c   1.000
_cell.angle_alpha   90.00
_cell.angle_beta   90.00
_cell.angle_gamma   90.00
#
_symmetry.space_group_name_H-M   'P 1'
#
loop_
_entity.id
_entity.type
_entity.pdbx_description
1 polymer ?
#
loop_
_entity_poly.entity_id
_entity_poly.type
_entity_poly.pdbx_seq_one_letter_code
_entity_poly.pdbx_strand_id
1 'polypeptide(L)'
;MEKSRYPKFTFTWIGGIVLLAGLFIGTMAVYFFGSFWKIAFRENLELKDWFLMLTNAAGFLTAIAFFDFFIVRPSTGKKLNFNFSPTNFYTYLLIFPMMIGMMFISEFITSLIPITGPFWGKYYEYFSQLMEKLTLEPVIMIIMTVIMAPLFEEIIFRGIIQKGLMNKGVDPRRAIFYASVIFGLVHGNPWQFVGAVLLGCVLGLVYYKTKSLLLPMLLHGFNNLCSSILVTYTKSESFADAFKISEWIILIIGIVLFSLFYYLFTKKNKVHYAEI
;
A
#
# COMPACT_ATOMS: atom_id res chain seq x y z
N MET A 1 -6.99 5.12 34.17
CA MET A 1 -6.38 4.94 32.84
C MET A 1 -7.10 3.80 32.15
N GLU A 2 -7.97 4.09 31.19
CA GLU A 2 -8.62 3.04 30.39
C GLU A 2 -7.55 2.17 29.73
N LYS A 3 -7.58 0.86 30.02
CA LYS A 3 -6.71 -0.12 29.36
C LYS A 3 -7.17 -0.25 27.91
N SER A 4 -6.72 0.65 27.04
CA SER A 4 -6.97 0.55 25.59
C SER A 4 -6.67 -0.87 25.11
N ARG A 5 -7.60 -1.46 24.35
CA ARG A 5 -7.48 -2.83 23.81
C ARG A 5 -6.27 -2.98 22.91
N TYR A 6 -5.82 -1.90 22.28
CA TYR A 6 -4.71 -1.90 21.33
C TYR A 6 -3.40 -1.38 21.95
N PRO A 7 -2.24 -1.94 21.58
CA PRO A 7 -0.95 -1.46 22.10
C PRO A 7 -0.66 -0.02 21.64
N LYS A 8 -0.10 0.79 22.53
CA LYS A 8 0.32 2.18 22.29
C LYS A 8 1.84 2.25 22.14
N PHE A 9 2.36 1.67 21.05
CA PHE A 9 3.78 1.74 20.67
C PHE A 9 4.06 3.00 19.85
N THR A 10 5.32 3.41 19.75
CA THR A 10 5.76 4.52 18.89
C THR A 10 6.61 4.01 17.73
N PHE A 11 6.71 4.79 16.66
CA PHE A 11 7.58 4.48 15.52
C PHE A 11 8.80 5.41 15.50
N THR A 12 9.99 4.83 15.42
CA THR A 12 11.29 5.52 15.35
C THR A 12 12.15 4.90 14.24
N TRP A 13 13.32 5.47 13.97
CA TRP A 13 14.26 4.91 12.99
C TRP A 13 14.68 3.46 13.31
N ILE A 14 14.77 3.10 14.60
CA ILE A 14 15.03 1.72 15.04
C ILE A 14 13.90 0.79 14.58
N GLY A 15 12.65 1.24 14.68
CA GLY A 15 11.50 0.50 14.17
C GLY A 15 11.58 0.24 12.66
N GLY A 16 12.08 1.22 11.89
CA GLY A 16 12.36 1.06 10.47
C GLY A 16 13.44 0.00 10.19
N ILE A 17 14.54 0.02 10.94
CA ILE A 17 15.60 -1.00 10.82
C ILE A 17 15.06 -2.40 11.15
N VAL A 18 14.27 -2.54 12.21
CA VAL A 18 13.68 -3.83 12.59
C VAL A 18 12.75 -4.38 11.51
N LEU A 19 11.94 -3.53 10.88
CA LEU A 19 11.11 -3.93 9.73
C LEU A 19 11.95 -4.41 8.55
N LEU A 20 12.99 -3.64 8.17
CA LEU A 20 13.87 -3.99 7.05
C LEU A 20 14.67 -5.28 7.33
N ALA A 21 15.18 -5.44 8.55
CA ALA A 21 15.89 -6.64 8.96
C ALA A 21 14.98 -7.87 8.91
N GLY A 22 13.76 -7.76 9.43
CA GLY A 22 12.78 -8.85 9.35
C GLY A 22 12.40 -9.18 7.91
N LEU A 23 12.21 -8.17 7.05
CA LEU A 23 11.94 -8.37 5.63
C LEU A 23 13.07 -9.17 4.96
N PHE A 24 14.32 -8.73 5.16
CA PHE A 24 15.50 -9.36 4.57
C PHE A 24 15.73 -10.78 5.10
N ILE A 25 15.61 -11.00 6.40
CA ILE A 25 15.79 -12.33 7.01
C ILE A 25 14.70 -13.29 6.51
N GLY A 26 13.45 -12.83 6.44
CA GLY A 26 12.33 -13.65 5.94
C GLY A 26 12.52 -14.07 4.49
N THR A 27 12.90 -13.15 3.61
CA THR A 27 13.16 -13.48 2.19
C THR A 27 14.39 -14.36 2.03
N MET A 28 15.49 -14.06 2.72
CA MET A 28 16.70 -14.89 2.70
C MET A 28 16.42 -16.32 3.15
N ALA A 29 15.63 -16.53 4.20
CA ALA A 29 15.30 -17.87 4.69
C ALA A 29 14.62 -18.73 3.61
N VAL A 30 13.71 -18.15 2.83
CA VAL A 30 13.04 -18.84 1.71
C VAL A 30 14.02 -19.15 0.58
N TYR A 31 14.90 -18.20 0.22
CA TYR A 31 15.94 -18.45 -0.80
C TYR A 31 16.96 -19.49 -0.37
N PHE A 32 17.41 -19.47 0.89
CA PHE A 32 18.30 -20.51 1.44
C PHE A 32 17.65 -21.89 1.37
N PHE A 33 16.36 -21.98 1.73
CA PHE A 33 15.60 -23.22 1.58
C PHE A 33 15.49 -23.66 0.11
N GLY A 34 15.18 -22.74 -0.81
CA GLY A 34 15.11 -23.03 -2.24
C GLY A 34 16.44 -23.55 -2.81
N SER A 35 17.55 -22.90 -2.44
CA SER A 35 18.90 -23.33 -2.82
C SER A 35 19.28 -24.69 -2.23
N PHE A 36 18.94 -24.95 -0.96
CA PHE A 36 19.12 -26.27 -0.35
C PHE A 36 18.31 -27.35 -1.09
N TRP A 37 17.03 -27.07 -1.38
CA TRP A 37 16.14 -28.00 -2.10
C TRP A 37 16.70 -28.35 -3.49
N LYS A 38 17.18 -27.34 -4.21
CA LYS A 38 17.81 -27.51 -5.52
C LYS A 38 19.03 -28.43 -5.47
N ILE A 39 19.84 -28.35 -4.41
CA ILE A 39 21.02 -29.21 -4.25
C ILE A 39 20.59 -30.63 -3.87
N ALA A 40 19.67 -30.77 -2.91
CA ALA A 40 19.26 -32.06 -2.35
C ALA A 40 18.41 -32.89 -3.32
N PHE A 41 17.47 -32.26 -4.02
CA PHE A 41 16.45 -32.93 -4.84
C PHE A 41 16.61 -32.67 -6.35
N ARG A 42 17.61 -31.88 -6.76
CA ARG A 42 17.86 -31.49 -8.17
C ARG A 42 16.67 -30.80 -8.85
N GLU A 43 15.74 -30.26 -8.07
CA GLU A 43 14.58 -29.49 -8.54
C GLU A 43 14.74 -28.01 -8.16
N ASN A 44 14.57 -27.09 -9.12
CA ASN A 44 14.66 -25.66 -8.84
C ASN A 44 13.30 -25.05 -8.51
N LEU A 45 12.99 -24.89 -7.22
CA LEU A 45 11.76 -24.24 -6.75
C LEU A 45 11.69 -22.76 -7.12
N GLU A 46 12.83 -22.10 -7.29
CA GLU A 46 12.89 -20.66 -7.61
C GLU A 46 12.28 -20.31 -8.97
N LEU A 47 12.15 -21.31 -9.85
CA LEU A 47 11.50 -21.16 -11.17
C LEU A 47 9.97 -21.33 -11.10
N LYS A 48 9.42 -21.74 -9.95
CA LYS A 48 7.97 -21.91 -9.78
C LYS A 48 7.35 -20.57 -9.46
N ASP A 49 6.24 -20.24 -10.10
CA ASP A 49 5.61 -18.92 -9.94
C ASP A 49 5.14 -18.66 -8.50
N TRP A 50 4.72 -19.71 -7.78
CA TRP A 50 4.32 -19.62 -6.37
C TRP A 50 5.50 -19.30 -5.42
N PHE A 51 6.74 -19.54 -5.83
CA PHE A 51 7.92 -19.30 -4.99
C PHE A 51 8.11 -17.81 -4.70
N LEU A 52 7.84 -16.95 -5.68
CA LEU A 52 7.87 -15.50 -5.49
C LEU A 52 6.81 -15.04 -4.49
N MET A 53 5.59 -15.59 -4.61
CA MET A 53 4.50 -15.34 -3.67
C MET A 53 4.89 -15.72 -2.24
N LEU A 54 5.44 -16.94 -2.06
CA LEU A 54 5.89 -17.43 -0.76
C LEU A 54 7.00 -16.55 -0.18
N THR A 55 7.97 -16.16 -1.01
CA THR A 55 9.10 -15.31 -0.61
C THR A 55 8.60 -13.95 -0.10
N ASN A 56 7.68 -13.30 -0.83
CA ASN A 56 7.09 -12.03 -0.40
C ASN A 56 6.28 -12.18 0.88
N ALA A 57 5.45 -13.22 0.99
CA ALA A 57 4.69 -13.51 2.21
C ALA A 57 5.61 -13.68 3.41
N ALA A 58 6.65 -14.50 3.29
CA ALA A 58 7.61 -14.76 4.35
C ALA A 58 8.36 -13.48 4.76
N GLY A 59 8.78 -12.67 3.80
CA GLY A 59 9.41 -11.37 4.04
C GLY A 59 8.52 -10.45 4.88
N PHE A 60 7.30 -10.18 4.43
CA PHE A 60 6.38 -9.28 5.13
C PHE A 60 5.95 -9.82 6.50
N LEU A 61 5.63 -11.11 6.61
CA LEU A 61 5.26 -11.73 7.88
C LEU A 61 6.41 -11.65 8.88
N THR A 62 7.65 -11.88 8.44
CA THR A 62 8.83 -11.78 9.30
C THR A 62 9.10 -10.33 9.70
N ALA A 63 8.95 -9.36 8.80
CA ALA A 63 9.02 -7.93 9.14
C ALA A 63 8.02 -7.54 10.24
N ILE A 64 6.75 -7.94 10.09
CA ILE A 64 5.68 -7.66 11.07
C ILE A 64 5.98 -8.38 12.40
N ALA A 65 6.41 -9.65 12.35
CA ALA A 65 6.74 -10.42 13.54
C ALA A 65 7.94 -9.85 14.31
N PHE A 66 8.97 -9.40 13.59
CA PHE A 66 10.13 -8.73 14.17
C PHE A 66 9.72 -7.43 14.87
N PHE A 67 8.91 -6.61 14.22
CA PHE A 67 8.42 -5.38 14.83
C PHE A 67 7.58 -5.66 16.08
N ASP A 68 6.70 -6.67 16.04
CA ASP A 68 5.94 -7.10 17.22
C ASP A 68 6.86 -7.55 18.38
N PHE A 69 7.80 -8.45 18.09
CA PHE A 69 8.65 -9.07 19.10
C PHE A 69 9.69 -8.12 19.71
N PHE A 70 10.34 -7.29 18.88
CA PHE A 70 11.44 -6.43 19.33
C PHE A 70 11.00 -5.03 19.74
N ILE A 71 9.86 -4.53 19.26
CA ILE A 71 9.39 -3.16 19.55
C ILE A 71 8.10 -3.19 20.37
N VAL A 72 7.03 -3.83 19.89
CA VAL A 72 5.69 -3.70 20.48
C VAL A 72 5.58 -4.40 21.83
N ARG A 73 5.96 -5.67 21.91
CA ARG A 73 5.85 -6.44 23.15
C ARG A 73 6.73 -5.87 24.27
N PRO A 74 8.01 -5.52 24.03
CA PRO A 74 8.85 -4.96 25.08
C PRO A 74 8.38 -3.59 25.55
N SER A 75 7.83 -2.75 24.65
CA SER A 75 7.39 -1.39 25.00
C SER A 75 6.00 -1.32 25.62
N THR A 76 5.12 -2.29 25.34
CA THR A 76 3.70 -2.21 25.75
C THR A 76 3.21 -3.38 26.60
N GLY A 77 3.96 -4.47 26.70
CA GLY A 77 3.53 -5.72 27.35
C GLY A 77 2.39 -6.44 26.62
N LYS A 78 2.02 -6.00 25.41
CA LYS A 78 0.91 -6.55 24.60
C LYS A 78 1.42 -6.97 23.22
N LYS A 79 0.72 -7.93 22.60
CA LYS A 79 0.94 -8.30 21.20
C LYS A 79 0.42 -7.20 20.27
N LEU A 80 1.08 -7.03 19.13
CA LEU A 80 0.61 -6.21 18.03
C LEU A 80 -0.79 -6.66 17.61
N ASN A 81 -1.71 -5.71 17.59
CA ASN A 81 -3.11 -5.97 17.25
C ASN A 81 -3.72 -4.71 16.65
N PHE A 82 -4.67 -4.91 15.74
CA PHE A 82 -5.34 -3.85 15.00
C PHE A 82 -6.85 -4.09 14.95
N ASN A 83 -7.57 -3.00 14.68
CA ASN A 83 -8.99 -3.04 14.44
C ASN A 83 -9.25 -3.37 12.96
N PHE A 84 -10.01 -4.43 12.71
CA PHE A 84 -10.46 -4.84 11.38
C PHE A 84 -11.98 -4.79 11.26
N SER A 85 -12.68 -4.14 12.20
CA SER A 85 -14.13 -4.07 12.17
C SER A 85 -14.62 -3.30 10.94
N PRO A 86 -15.72 -3.74 10.31
CA PRO A 86 -16.40 -2.96 9.29
C PRO A 86 -17.01 -1.70 9.89
N THR A 87 -17.30 -0.73 9.03
CA THR A 87 -18.08 0.47 9.39
C THR A 87 -19.47 0.45 8.75
N ASN A 88 -20.25 1.50 8.96
CA ASN A 88 -21.54 1.66 8.28
C ASN A 88 -21.40 1.62 6.74
N PHE A 89 -22.37 1.02 6.06
CA PHE A 89 -22.39 0.88 4.59
C PHE A 89 -22.16 2.21 3.85
N TYR A 90 -22.76 3.30 4.35
CA TYR A 90 -22.57 4.64 3.79
C TYR A 90 -21.11 5.10 3.76
N THR A 91 -20.25 4.62 4.65
CA THR A 91 -18.83 4.97 4.61
C THR A 91 -18.19 4.42 3.34
N TYR A 92 -18.54 3.19 2.93
CA TYR A 92 -18.07 2.59 1.69
C TYR A 92 -18.54 3.38 0.46
N LEU A 93 -19.79 3.82 0.44
CA LEU A 93 -20.34 4.68 -0.61
C LEU A 93 -19.63 6.02 -0.75
N LEU A 94 -18.93 6.49 0.29
CA LEU A 94 -18.17 7.73 0.24
C LEU A 94 -16.70 7.50 -0.15
N ILE A 95 -16.06 6.48 0.41
CA ILE A 95 -14.61 6.31 0.25
C ILE A 95 -14.23 5.71 -1.12
N PHE A 96 -15.06 4.88 -1.74
CA PHE A 96 -14.74 4.28 -3.04
C PHE A 96 -14.79 5.31 -4.18
N PRO A 97 -15.84 6.14 -4.33
CA PRO A 97 -15.82 7.22 -5.32
C PRO A 97 -14.74 8.27 -5.06
N MET A 98 -14.43 8.55 -3.78
CA MET A 98 -13.28 9.37 -3.42
C MET A 98 -11.97 8.75 -3.93
N MET A 99 -11.80 7.43 -3.81
CA MET A 99 -10.63 6.73 -4.34
C MET A 99 -10.56 6.83 -5.87
N ILE A 100 -11.65 6.57 -6.59
CA ILE A 100 -11.70 6.73 -8.05
C ILE A 100 -11.28 8.15 -8.46
N GLY A 101 -11.79 9.16 -7.75
CA GLY A 101 -11.40 10.55 -7.99
C GLY A 101 -9.89 10.77 -7.83
N MET A 102 -9.29 10.18 -6.79
CA MET A 102 -7.84 10.24 -6.58
C MET A 102 -7.06 9.46 -7.65
N MET A 103 -7.56 8.33 -8.13
CA MET A 103 -6.91 7.55 -9.20
C MET A 103 -6.77 8.38 -10.49
N PHE A 104 -7.83 9.10 -10.88
CA PHE A 104 -7.79 9.97 -12.06
C PHE A 104 -6.87 11.19 -11.90
N ILE A 105 -6.84 11.78 -10.70
CA ILE A 105 -5.88 12.85 -10.40
C ILE A 105 -4.45 12.31 -10.45
N SER A 106 -4.22 11.14 -9.88
CA SER A 106 -2.93 10.47 -9.85
C SER A 106 -2.41 10.16 -11.25
N GLU A 107 -3.26 9.61 -12.12
CA GLU A 107 -2.92 9.32 -13.52
C GLU A 107 -2.42 10.57 -14.23
N PHE A 108 -3.18 11.68 -14.14
CA PHE A 108 -2.79 12.94 -14.77
C PHE A 108 -1.45 13.46 -14.24
N ILE A 109 -1.22 13.42 -12.92
CA ILE A 109 0.06 13.89 -12.36
C ILE A 109 1.21 12.97 -12.81
N THR A 110 1.00 11.66 -12.86
CA THR A 110 1.99 10.70 -13.34
C THR A 110 2.27 10.89 -14.84
N SER A 111 1.29 11.28 -15.67
CA SER A 111 1.50 11.54 -17.11
C SER A 111 2.42 12.74 -17.38
N LEU A 112 2.59 13.64 -16.42
CA LEU A 112 3.56 14.74 -16.50
C LEU A 112 5.02 14.29 -16.36
N ILE A 113 5.26 13.06 -15.88
CA ILE A 113 6.61 12.51 -15.74
C ILE A 113 7.05 11.96 -17.11
N PRO A 114 8.14 12.48 -17.70
CA PRO A 114 8.57 12.05 -19.03
C PRO A 114 8.86 10.55 -19.07
N ILE A 115 8.33 9.84 -20.06
CA ILE A 115 8.62 8.42 -20.33
C ILE A 115 9.72 8.23 -21.39
N THR A 116 10.21 9.32 -22.00
CA THR A 116 11.24 9.32 -23.03
C THR A 116 12.42 10.22 -22.64
N GLY A 117 13.50 10.15 -23.42
CA GLY A 117 14.69 10.99 -23.24
C GLY A 117 15.88 10.26 -22.61
N PRO A 118 17.05 10.91 -22.54
CA PRO A 118 18.31 10.25 -22.19
C PRO A 118 18.39 9.76 -20.75
N PHE A 119 17.66 10.41 -19.84
CA PHE A 119 17.59 10.02 -18.42
C PHE A 119 16.38 9.11 -18.16
N TRP A 120 15.17 9.61 -18.45
CA TRP A 120 13.94 8.89 -18.11
C TRP A 120 13.62 7.71 -19.03
N GLY A 121 13.91 7.79 -20.33
CA GLY A 121 13.51 6.77 -21.30
C GLY A 121 14.08 5.38 -20.98
N LYS A 122 15.39 5.28 -20.73
CA LYS A 122 16.02 4.02 -20.35
C LYS A 122 15.49 3.46 -19.02
N TYR A 123 15.19 4.34 -18.08
CA TYR A 123 14.66 3.95 -16.78
C TYR A 123 13.23 3.42 -16.92
N TYR A 124 12.39 4.10 -17.71
CA TYR A 124 11.03 3.68 -18.00
C TYR A 124 10.99 2.32 -18.69
N GLU A 125 11.75 2.16 -19.79
CA GLU A 125 11.83 0.89 -20.54
C GLU A 125 12.22 -0.29 -19.64
N TYR A 126 13.16 -0.10 -18.73
CA TYR A 126 13.56 -1.12 -17.76
C TYR A 126 12.40 -1.57 -16.85
N PHE A 127 11.62 -0.63 -16.28
CA PHE A 127 10.47 -1.00 -15.45
C PHE A 127 9.32 -1.58 -16.28
N SER A 128 9.05 -1.05 -17.47
CA SER A 128 8.01 -1.59 -18.35
C SER A 128 8.29 -3.05 -18.68
N GLN A 129 9.54 -3.40 -19.00
CA GLN A 129 9.94 -4.80 -19.25
C GLN A 129 9.83 -5.69 -18.00
N LEU A 130 10.13 -5.15 -16.81
CA LEU A 130 9.97 -5.89 -15.56
C LEU A 130 8.49 -6.16 -15.25
N MET A 131 7.63 -5.16 -15.46
CA MET A 131 6.18 -5.28 -15.25
C MET A 131 5.53 -6.21 -16.28
N GLU A 132 5.95 -6.15 -17.55
CA GLU A 132 5.45 -7.06 -18.60
C GLU A 132 5.72 -8.53 -18.27
N LYS A 133 6.89 -8.85 -17.69
CA LYS A 133 7.18 -10.22 -17.23
C LYS A 133 6.27 -10.67 -16.08
N LEU A 134 5.86 -9.75 -15.21
CA LEU A 134 4.98 -10.03 -14.08
C LEU A 134 3.51 -10.19 -14.50
N THR A 135 3.09 -9.61 -15.63
CA THR A 135 1.71 -9.70 -16.13
C THR A 135 1.43 -10.98 -16.93
N LEU A 136 2.44 -11.81 -17.23
CA LEU A 136 2.30 -13.07 -17.94
C LEU A 136 1.46 -14.12 -17.19
N GLU A 137 1.35 -14.00 -15.86
CA GLU A 137 0.53 -14.88 -15.01
C GLU A 137 -0.55 -14.07 -14.25
N PRO A 138 -1.69 -13.74 -14.90
CA PRO A 138 -2.67 -12.80 -14.37
C PRO A 138 -3.24 -13.19 -13.00
N VAL A 139 -3.40 -14.49 -12.74
CA VAL A 139 -3.94 -15.00 -11.46
C VAL A 139 -2.99 -14.68 -10.31
N ILE A 140 -1.70 -14.95 -10.50
CA ILE A 140 -0.67 -14.72 -9.48
C ILE A 140 -0.48 -13.23 -9.25
N MET A 141 -0.44 -12.45 -10.33
CA MET A 141 -0.41 -11.00 -10.27
C MET A 141 -1.57 -10.46 -9.43
N ILE A 142 -2.82 -10.88 -9.70
CA ILE A 142 -3.99 -10.45 -8.94
C ILE A 142 -3.87 -10.83 -7.47
N ILE A 143 -3.48 -12.07 -7.14
CA ILE A 143 -3.34 -12.47 -5.73
C ILE A 143 -2.29 -11.61 -5.02
N MET A 144 -1.15 -11.37 -5.67
CA MET A 144 -0.07 -10.58 -5.10
C MET A 144 -0.44 -9.11 -4.93
N THR A 145 -1.00 -8.47 -5.96
CA THR A 145 -1.25 -7.02 -5.97
C THR A 145 -2.58 -6.63 -5.35
N VAL A 146 -3.64 -7.44 -5.51
CA VAL A 146 -5.00 -7.09 -5.05
C VAL A 146 -5.27 -7.58 -3.62
N ILE A 147 -4.58 -8.64 -3.18
CA ILE A 147 -4.83 -9.26 -1.87
C ILE A 147 -3.62 -9.11 -0.95
N MET A 148 -2.47 -9.66 -1.33
CA MET A 148 -1.31 -9.75 -0.43
C MET A 148 -0.69 -8.38 -0.16
N ALA A 149 -0.46 -7.56 -1.19
CA ALA A 149 0.10 -6.22 -1.03
C ALA A 149 -0.78 -5.36 -0.11
N PRO A 150 -2.09 -5.16 -0.36
CA PRO A 150 -2.97 -4.44 0.57
C PRO A 150 -2.95 -5.00 2.00
N LEU A 151 -2.95 -6.32 2.17
CA LEU A 151 -2.92 -6.91 3.51
C LEU A 151 -1.64 -6.54 4.27
N PHE A 152 -0.47 -6.74 3.67
CA PHE A 152 0.81 -6.51 4.37
C PHE A 152 1.18 -5.04 4.44
N GLU A 153 1.01 -4.31 3.35
CA GLU A 153 1.40 -2.91 3.25
C GLU A 153 0.52 -2.05 4.16
N GLU A 154 -0.79 -2.27 4.23
CA GLU A 154 -1.63 -1.48 5.14
C GLU A 154 -1.31 -1.76 6.62
N ILE A 155 -0.93 -2.99 6.97
CA ILE A 155 -0.44 -3.31 8.32
C ILE A 155 0.82 -2.49 8.63
N ILE A 156 1.77 -2.44 7.71
CA ILE A 156 3.05 -1.74 7.91
C ILE A 156 2.85 -0.23 7.90
N PHE A 157 2.31 0.33 6.81
CA PHE A 157 2.28 1.78 6.63
C PHE A 157 1.22 2.45 7.51
N ARG A 158 0.03 1.87 7.66
CA ARG A 158 -1.08 2.49 8.42
C ARG A 158 -1.08 1.99 9.86
N GLY A 159 -0.98 0.67 10.01
CA GLY A 159 -0.98 0.01 11.31
C GLY A 159 0.27 0.30 12.15
N ILE A 160 1.46 0.24 11.55
CA ILE A 160 2.74 0.40 12.28
C ILE A 160 3.27 1.83 12.18
N ILE A 161 3.58 2.31 10.97
CA ILE A 161 4.28 3.58 10.77
C ILE A 161 3.39 4.77 11.13
N GLN A 162 2.26 4.96 10.45
CA GLN A 162 1.36 6.09 10.69
C GLN A 162 0.85 6.12 12.14
N LYS A 163 0.32 4.99 12.65
CA LYS A 163 -0.16 4.88 14.03
C LYS A 163 0.97 5.15 15.04
N GLY A 164 2.16 4.59 14.82
CA GLY A 164 3.30 4.78 15.71
C GLY A 164 3.82 6.21 15.73
N LEU A 165 3.79 6.92 14.59
CA LEU A 165 4.09 8.36 14.52
C LEU A 165 3.06 9.18 15.29
N MET A 166 1.76 8.89 15.11
CA MET A 166 0.69 9.57 15.86
C MET A 166 0.80 9.32 17.36
N ASN A 167 1.08 8.09 17.79
CA ASN A 167 1.29 7.75 19.20
C ASN A 167 2.51 8.47 19.81
N LYS A 168 3.49 8.84 18.99
CA LYS A 168 4.64 9.67 19.38
C LYS A 168 4.30 11.16 19.50
N GLY A 169 3.07 11.57 19.19
CA GLY A 169 2.62 12.96 19.23
C GLY A 169 2.81 13.74 17.93
N VAL A 170 3.13 13.07 16.81
CA VAL A 170 3.13 13.73 15.50
C VAL A 170 1.69 14.06 15.10
N ASP A 171 1.46 15.30 14.64
CA ASP A 171 0.16 15.73 14.11
C ASP A 171 -0.37 14.73 13.07
N PRO A 172 -1.66 14.33 13.11
CA PRO A 172 -2.21 13.32 12.23
C PRO A 172 -2.01 13.59 10.73
N ARG A 173 -2.07 14.85 10.28
CA ARG A 173 -1.87 15.19 8.86
C ARG A 173 -0.43 14.94 8.45
N ARG A 174 0.53 15.30 9.32
CA ARG A 174 1.97 15.03 9.10
C ARG A 174 2.26 13.54 9.15
N ALA A 175 1.67 12.80 10.09
CA ALA A 175 1.85 11.35 10.19
C ALA A 175 1.32 10.62 8.95
N ILE A 176 0.16 11.03 8.42
CA ILE A 176 -0.37 10.54 7.13
C ILE A 176 0.63 10.83 6.03
N PHE A 177 1.03 12.10 5.87
CA PHE A 177 1.93 12.51 4.79
C PHE A 177 3.28 11.75 4.82
N TYR A 178 3.92 11.64 5.98
CA TYR A 178 5.19 10.91 6.11
C TYR A 178 5.03 9.41 5.80
N ALA A 179 3.97 8.77 6.28
CA ALA A 179 3.70 7.37 5.97
C ALA A 179 3.45 7.18 4.46
N SER A 180 2.71 8.09 3.82
CA SER A 180 2.48 8.09 2.37
C SER A 180 3.75 8.27 1.55
N VAL A 181 4.64 9.18 1.96
CA VAL A 181 5.93 9.40 1.28
C VAL A 181 6.80 8.16 1.39
N ILE A 182 6.92 7.55 2.58
CA ILE A 182 7.68 6.30 2.74
C ILE A 182 7.05 5.18 1.89
N PHE A 183 5.71 5.10 1.86
CA PHE A 183 4.98 4.15 1.02
C PHE A 183 5.29 4.34 -0.49
N GLY A 184 5.34 5.58 -0.98
CA GLY A 184 5.77 5.84 -2.35
C GLY A 184 7.23 5.47 -2.60
N LEU A 185 8.13 5.81 -1.67
CA LEU A 185 9.57 5.58 -1.83
C LEU A 185 9.93 4.10 -2.00
N VAL A 186 9.23 3.19 -1.30
CA VAL A 186 9.54 1.75 -1.37
C VAL A 186 9.25 1.12 -2.75
N HIS A 187 8.47 1.79 -3.62
CA HIS A 187 8.19 1.31 -4.97
C HIS A 187 9.38 1.50 -5.93
N GLY A 188 10.36 2.34 -5.57
CA GLY A 188 11.63 2.44 -6.28
C GLY A 188 11.57 3.06 -7.68
N ASN A 189 10.42 3.58 -8.13
CA ASN A 189 10.31 4.27 -9.43
C ASN A 189 9.38 5.50 -9.35
N PRO A 190 9.67 6.58 -10.10
CA PRO A 190 8.90 7.83 -10.03
C PRO A 190 7.45 7.76 -10.49
N TRP A 191 7.13 6.95 -11.49
CA TRP A 191 5.78 6.83 -12.02
C TRP A 191 4.82 6.23 -10.99
N GLN A 192 5.26 5.19 -10.27
CA GLN A 192 4.51 4.64 -9.13
C GLN A 192 4.65 5.49 -7.87
N PHE A 193 5.79 6.15 -7.64
CA PHE A 193 6.01 6.97 -6.45
C PHE A 193 4.89 7.99 -6.26
N VAL A 194 4.59 8.80 -7.29
CA VAL A 194 3.60 9.87 -7.16
C VAL A 194 2.21 9.30 -6.86
N GLY A 195 1.79 8.28 -7.62
CA GLY A 195 0.51 7.64 -7.39
C GLY A 195 0.40 6.95 -6.04
N ALA A 196 1.46 6.27 -5.61
CA ALA A 196 1.53 5.65 -4.29
C ALA A 196 1.49 6.68 -3.15
N VAL A 197 2.10 7.86 -3.28
CA VAL A 197 1.97 8.94 -2.27
C VAL A 197 0.53 9.45 -2.19
N LEU A 198 -0.12 9.66 -3.33
CA LEU A 198 -1.48 10.17 -3.40
C LEU A 198 -2.50 9.16 -2.86
N LEU A 199 -2.43 7.92 -3.32
CA LEU A 199 -3.14 6.76 -2.76
C LEU A 199 -2.86 6.66 -1.25
N GLY A 200 -1.57 6.75 -0.90
CA GLY A 200 -1.00 6.94 0.42
C GLY A 200 -1.87 7.75 1.36
N CYS A 201 -2.08 9.00 0.95
CA CYS A 201 -2.79 10.03 1.70
C CYS A 201 -4.27 9.70 1.87
N VAL A 202 -4.94 9.16 0.85
CA VAL A 202 -6.34 8.74 0.94
C VAL A 202 -6.50 7.60 1.94
N LEU A 203 -5.69 6.55 1.82
CA LEU A 203 -5.71 5.40 2.72
C LEU A 203 -5.41 5.83 4.17
N GLY A 204 -4.42 6.69 4.37
CA GLY A 204 -4.06 7.22 5.68
C GLY A 204 -5.15 8.09 6.30
N LEU A 205 -5.84 8.91 5.50
CA LEU A 205 -7.00 9.69 5.94
C LEU A 205 -8.16 8.77 6.37
N VAL A 206 -8.48 7.76 5.56
CA VAL A 206 -9.54 6.80 5.85
C VAL A 206 -9.24 6.03 7.12
N TYR A 207 -8.00 5.55 7.29
CA TYR A 207 -7.54 4.92 8.53
C TYR A 207 -7.67 5.87 9.73
N TYR A 208 -7.24 7.12 9.59
CA TYR A 208 -7.28 8.11 10.66
C TYR A 208 -8.71 8.39 11.14
N LYS A 209 -9.67 8.47 10.22
CA LYS A 209 -11.08 8.76 10.52
C LYS A 209 -11.86 7.55 11.02
N THR A 210 -11.58 6.37 10.50
CA THR A 210 -12.38 5.16 10.79
C THR A 210 -11.77 4.26 11.85
N LYS A 211 -10.46 4.43 12.14
CA LYS A 211 -9.69 3.61 13.08
C LYS A 211 -9.74 2.11 12.76
N SER A 212 -10.02 1.74 11.51
CA SER A 212 -10.06 0.35 11.04
C SER A 212 -9.09 0.17 9.87
N LEU A 213 -8.30 -0.90 9.89
CA LEU A 213 -7.42 -1.28 8.77
C LEU A 213 -8.16 -1.96 7.64
N LEU A 214 -9.36 -2.50 7.88
CA LEU A 214 -10.14 -3.16 6.83
C LEU A 214 -10.46 -2.20 5.67
N LEU A 215 -10.85 -0.96 5.97
CA LEU A 215 -11.24 0.02 4.96
C LEU A 215 -10.09 0.40 4.02
N PRO A 216 -8.90 0.82 4.51
CA PRO A 216 -7.78 1.09 3.62
C PRO A 216 -7.32 -0.17 2.88
N MET A 217 -7.38 -1.38 3.47
CA MET A 217 -7.07 -2.62 2.74
C MET A 217 -8.00 -2.84 1.54
N LEU A 218 -9.31 -2.66 1.74
CA LEU A 218 -10.29 -2.81 0.66
C LEU A 218 -10.12 -1.74 -0.42
N LEU A 219 -9.82 -0.50 -0.03
CA LEU A 219 -9.57 0.59 -0.98
C LEU A 219 -8.28 0.39 -1.78
N HIS A 220 -7.22 -0.08 -1.13
CA HIS A 220 -5.96 -0.38 -1.78
C HIS A 220 -6.13 -1.57 -2.74
N GLY A 221 -6.78 -2.65 -2.30
CA GLY A 221 -7.13 -3.77 -3.18
C GLY A 221 -7.99 -3.33 -4.35
N PHE A 222 -8.97 -2.45 -4.14
CA PHE A 222 -9.79 -1.88 -5.20
C PHE A 222 -8.97 -1.09 -6.22
N ASN A 223 -8.07 -0.20 -5.76
CA ASN A 223 -7.14 0.52 -6.63
C ASN A 223 -6.35 -0.45 -7.51
N ASN A 224 -5.73 -1.45 -6.88
CA ASN A 224 -4.87 -2.40 -7.58
C ASN A 224 -5.66 -3.30 -8.53
N LEU A 225 -6.90 -3.65 -8.17
CA LEU A 225 -7.80 -4.42 -9.03
C LEU A 225 -8.19 -3.61 -10.27
N CYS A 226 -8.58 -2.35 -10.10
CA CYS A 226 -8.91 -1.47 -11.23
C CYS A 226 -7.72 -1.30 -12.17
N SER A 227 -6.52 -1.03 -11.64
CA SER A 227 -5.30 -0.94 -12.44
C SER A 227 -4.95 -2.26 -13.14
N SER A 228 -5.09 -3.40 -12.44
CA SER A 228 -4.81 -4.72 -13.02
C SER A 228 -5.78 -5.07 -14.16
N ILE A 229 -7.08 -4.78 -13.99
CA ILE A 229 -8.10 -4.96 -15.03
C ILE A 229 -7.80 -4.04 -16.22
N LEU A 230 -7.48 -2.77 -15.96
CA LEU A 230 -7.13 -1.81 -17.00
C LEU A 230 -6.00 -2.37 -17.88
N VAL A 231 -4.86 -2.70 -17.28
CA VAL A 231 -3.69 -3.23 -18.01
C VAL A 231 -4.01 -4.53 -18.75
N THR A 232 -4.71 -5.46 -18.09
CA THR A 232 -4.98 -6.78 -18.68
C THR A 232 -5.90 -6.72 -19.89
N TYR A 233 -6.94 -5.87 -19.85
CA TYR A 233 -7.98 -5.85 -20.90
C TYR A 233 -7.76 -4.77 -21.96
N THR A 234 -7.14 -3.64 -21.62
CA THR A 234 -6.94 -2.53 -22.56
C THR A 234 -5.52 -2.46 -23.10
N LYS A 235 -4.57 -3.17 -22.47
CA LYS A 235 -3.12 -3.06 -22.71
C LYS A 235 -2.59 -1.63 -22.55
N SER A 236 -3.30 -0.80 -21.78
CA SER A 236 -2.90 0.55 -21.42
C SER A 236 -2.88 0.69 -19.90
N GLU A 237 -2.00 1.55 -19.40
CA GLU A 237 -1.94 1.97 -18.00
C GLU A 237 -2.80 3.23 -17.74
N SER A 238 -3.39 3.81 -18.79
CA SER A 238 -4.13 5.08 -18.79
C SER A 238 -5.64 4.84 -18.95
N PHE A 239 -6.44 5.40 -18.04
CA PHE A 239 -7.89 5.40 -18.17
C PHE A 239 -8.32 6.32 -19.31
N ALA A 240 -7.61 7.42 -19.54
CA ALA A 240 -7.87 8.32 -20.67
C ALA A 240 -7.78 7.58 -22.01
N ASP A 241 -6.73 6.79 -22.19
CA ASP A 241 -6.52 5.97 -23.40
C ASP A 241 -7.58 4.87 -23.52
N ALA A 242 -7.86 4.16 -22.43
CA ALA A 242 -8.86 3.09 -22.40
C ALA A 242 -10.26 3.58 -22.78
N PHE A 243 -10.65 4.75 -22.28
CA PHE A 243 -11.95 5.36 -22.57
C PHE A 243 -11.93 6.24 -23.83
N LYS A 244 -10.77 6.43 -24.47
CA LYS A 244 -10.56 7.29 -25.65
C LYS A 244 -11.06 8.72 -25.43
N ILE A 245 -10.77 9.28 -24.25
CA ILE A 245 -11.10 10.66 -23.89
C ILE A 245 -9.85 11.39 -23.42
N SER A 246 -9.90 12.73 -23.43
CA SER A 246 -8.76 13.56 -23.03
C SER A 246 -8.40 13.38 -21.55
N GLU A 247 -7.11 13.33 -21.23
CA GLU A 247 -6.58 13.30 -19.85
C GLU A 247 -7.10 14.48 -19.01
N TRP A 248 -7.31 15.64 -19.65
CA TRP A 248 -7.88 16.81 -18.98
C TRP A 248 -9.34 16.59 -18.54
N ILE A 249 -10.12 15.83 -19.32
CA ILE A 249 -11.50 15.49 -18.95
C ILE A 249 -11.48 14.51 -17.77
N ILE A 250 -10.63 13.48 -17.82
CA ILE A 250 -10.42 12.54 -16.71
C ILE A 250 -10.01 13.29 -15.44
N LEU A 251 -9.08 14.25 -15.53
CA LEU A 251 -8.66 15.09 -14.42
C LEU A 251 -9.83 15.89 -13.82
N ILE A 252 -10.64 16.55 -14.64
CA ILE A 252 -11.79 17.33 -14.15
C ILE A 252 -12.78 16.42 -13.41
N ILE A 253 -13.10 15.25 -13.98
CA ILE A 253 -13.95 14.24 -13.33
C ILE A 253 -13.33 13.82 -11.99
N GLY A 254 -12.02 13.55 -11.98
CA GLY A 254 -11.26 13.19 -10.80
C GLY A 254 -11.35 14.22 -9.69
N ILE A 255 -11.12 15.50 -10.01
CA ILE A 255 -11.19 16.62 -9.07
C ILE A 255 -12.60 16.77 -8.48
N VAL A 256 -13.64 16.69 -9.32
CA VAL A 256 -15.04 16.81 -8.88
C VAL A 256 -15.40 15.66 -7.94
N LEU A 257 -15.13 14.41 -8.34
CA LEU A 257 -15.39 13.23 -7.53
C LEU A 257 -14.62 13.29 -6.21
N PHE A 258 -13.31 13.52 -6.26
CA PHE A 258 -12.48 13.57 -5.06
C PHE A 258 -12.96 14.65 -4.11
N SER A 259 -13.16 15.89 -4.59
CA SER A 259 -13.54 17.02 -3.74
C SER A 259 -14.90 16.84 -3.09
N LEU A 260 -15.90 16.39 -3.87
CA LEU A 260 -17.26 16.15 -3.36
C LEU A 260 -17.26 15.06 -2.29
N PHE A 261 -16.69 13.89 -2.59
CA PHE A 261 -16.72 12.76 -1.67
C PHE A 261 -15.78 12.94 -0.48
N TYR A 262 -14.64 13.62 -0.65
CA TYR A 262 -13.79 14.04 0.46
C TYR A 262 -14.55 14.96 1.44
N TYR A 263 -15.24 15.98 0.94
CA TYR A 263 -16.03 16.88 1.78
C TYR A 263 -17.14 16.13 2.53
N LEU A 264 -17.92 15.30 1.82
CA LEU A 264 -18.98 14.48 2.44
C LEU A 264 -18.42 13.51 3.49
N PHE A 265 -17.32 12.81 3.18
CA PHE A 265 -16.66 11.88 4.08
C PHE A 265 -16.15 12.55 5.35
N THR A 266 -15.47 13.69 5.22
CA THR A 266 -14.89 14.42 6.35
C THR A 266 -15.92 15.14 7.20
N LYS A 267 -17.02 15.62 6.61
CA LYS A 267 -18.14 16.22 7.33
C LYS A 267 -18.95 15.19 8.12
N LYS A 268 -19.18 14.02 7.55
CA LYS A 268 -19.90 12.92 8.22
C LYS A 268 -19.06 12.25 9.30
N ASN A 269 -17.81 11.92 8.98
CA ASN A 269 -16.86 11.30 9.90
C ASN A 269 -16.04 12.38 10.61
N LYS A 270 -16.72 13.20 11.42
CA LYS A 270 -16.01 14.08 12.35
C LYS A 270 -15.24 13.19 13.32
N VAL A 271 -13.96 13.50 13.54
CA VAL A 271 -13.23 12.87 14.64
C VAL A 271 -13.85 13.47 15.88
N HIS A 272 -14.73 12.72 16.55
CA HIS A 272 -15.03 13.00 17.94
C HIS A 272 -13.71 12.77 18.65
N TYR A 273 -13.07 13.84 19.11
CA TYR A 273 -11.93 13.78 20.00
C TYR A 273 -12.42 13.19 21.33
N ALA A 274 -12.78 11.91 21.33
CA ALA A 274 -12.79 11.14 22.55
C ALA A 274 -11.33 11.04 22.94
N GLU A 275 -11.03 11.70 24.05
CA GLU A 275 -9.72 11.99 24.62
C GLU A 275 -8.79 10.76 24.65
N ILE A 276 -7.50 11.04 24.46
CA ILE A 276 -6.38 10.08 24.54
C ILE A 276 -6.19 9.60 25.98
#